data_AF-A0A6J2VKT7-F1
#
_entry.id   AF-A0A6J2VKT7-F1
#
_cell.length_a   1.000
_cell.length_b   1.000
_cell.length_c   1.000
_cell.angle_alpha   90.00
_cell.angle_beta   90.00
_cell.angle_gamma   90.00
#
_symmetry.space_group_name_H-M   'P 1'
#
loop_
_entity.id
_entity.type
_entity.pdbx_description
1 polymer ?
#
loop_
_entity_poly.entity_id
_entity_poly.type
_entity_poly.pdbx_seq_one_letter_code
_entity_poly.pdbx_strand_id
1 'polypeptide(L)'
;MAGNIKDKEAFQRLNFLYQAAHCVLAQNPENVELSRFYCSTQKTIAKRLVLRQDPSVKRTVCKRCCTLLVPGVTATRDTKESV
;
A
#
# COMPACT_ATOMS: atom_id res chain seq x y z
N MET A 1 -25.26 1.04 -9.87
CA MET A 1 -25.65 0.21 -8.70
C MET A 1 -24.40 -0.48 -8.20
N ALA A 2 -23.93 -0.17 -6.99
CA ALA A 2 -22.85 -0.93 -6.39
C ALA A 2 -23.40 -2.32 -6.04
N GLY A 3 -23.09 -3.32 -6.86
CA GLY A 3 -23.43 -4.71 -6.57
C GLY A 3 -22.91 -5.09 -5.19
N ASN A 4 -23.54 -6.08 -4.55
CA ASN A 4 -23.11 -6.55 -3.24
C ASN A 4 -21.66 -7.10 -3.33
N ILE A 5 -20.68 -6.26 -2.99
CA ILE A 5 -19.27 -6.62 -2.99
C ILE A 5 -19.05 -7.53 -1.78
N LYS A 6 -18.80 -8.82 -2.03
CA LYS A 6 -18.35 -9.74 -0.99
C LYS A 6 -17.09 -9.16 -0.33
N ASP A 7 -17.00 -9.28 0.98
CA ASP A 7 -15.87 -8.77 1.77
C ASP A 7 -15.68 -7.23 1.73
N LYS A 8 -16.75 -6.47 1.47
CA LYS A 8 -16.74 -4.99 1.42
C LYS A 8 -16.02 -4.36 2.61
N GLU A 9 -16.33 -4.81 3.83
CA GLU A 9 -15.73 -4.28 5.06
C GLU A 9 -14.22 -4.52 5.11
N ALA A 10 -13.77 -5.69 4.66
CA ALA A 10 -12.35 -6.01 4.58
C ALA A 10 -11.63 -5.12 3.56
N PHE A 11 -12.23 -4.88 2.38
CA PHE A 11 -11.69 -3.94 1.40
C PHE A 11 -11.64 -2.50 1.92
N GLN A 12 -12.66 -2.05 2.66
CA GLN A 12 -12.66 -0.73 3.32
C GLN A 12 -11.51 -0.62 4.33
N ARG A 13 -11.30 -1.66 5.16
CA ARG A 13 -10.18 -1.71 6.11
C ARG A 13 -8.82 -1.68 5.42
N LEU A 14 -8.65 -2.43 4.33
CA LEU A 14 -7.41 -2.42 3.54
C LEU A 14 -7.17 -1.05 2.91
N ASN A 15 -8.22 -0.40 2.41
CA ASN A 15 -8.14 0.93 1.82
C ASN A 15 -7.77 1.99 2.87
N PHE A 16 -8.38 1.94 4.05
CA PHE A 16 -8.06 2.85 5.15
C PHE A 16 -6.57 2.76 5.53
N LEU A 17 -6.04 1.55 5.72
CA LEU A 17 -4.62 1.35 6.06
C LEU A 17 -3.68 1.88 4.97
N TYR A 18 -4.05 1.68 3.71
CA TYR A 18 -3.27 2.21 2.58
C TYR A 18 -3.25 3.74 2.56
N GLN A 19 -4.41 4.38 2.74
CA GLN A 19 -4.52 5.84 2.77
C GLN A 19 -3.81 6.44 3.99
N ALA A 20 -3.89 5.79 5.16
CA ALA A 20 -3.16 6.21 6.36
C ALA A 20 -1.65 6.18 6.14
N ALA A 21 -1.12 5.15 5.44
CA ALA A 21 0.29 5.05 5.11
C ALA A 21 0.78 6.22 4.21
N HIS A 22 -0.05 6.67 3.27
CA HIS A 22 0.22 7.84 2.44
C HIS A 22 0.13 9.15 3.24
N CYS A 23 -0.90 9.28 4.08
CA CYS A 23 -1.14 10.47 4.90
C CYS A 23 0.04 10.74 5.86
N VAL A 24 0.59 9.70 6.48
CA VAL A 24 1.77 9.83 7.36
C VAL A 24 2.98 10.36 6.59
N LEU A 25 3.28 9.81 5.41
CA LEU A 25 4.42 10.28 4.62
C LEU A 25 4.20 11.68 4.05
N ALA A 26 2.95 12.05 3.77
CA ALA A 26 2.60 13.40 3.32
C ALA A 26 2.75 14.45 4.42
N GLN A 27 2.45 14.11 5.67
CA GLN A 27 2.61 15.01 6.82
C GLN A 27 4.06 15.08 7.31
N ASN A 28 4.72 13.93 7.42
CA ASN A 28 6.12 13.86 7.81
C ASN A 28 6.84 12.74 7.04
N PRO A 29 7.68 13.07 6.04
CA PRO A 29 8.36 12.08 5.21
C PRO A 29 9.38 11.23 5.99
N GLU A 30 9.86 11.68 7.16
CA GLU A 30 10.80 10.92 7.99
C GLU A 30 10.13 9.74 8.72
N ASN A 31 8.81 9.78 8.89
CA ASN A 31 8.03 8.76 9.60
C ASN A 31 7.77 7.51 8.75
N VAL A 32 8.81 6.98 8.11
CA VAL A 32 8.75 5.81 7.23
C VAL A 32 8.34 4.54 7.97
N GLU A 33 8.71 4.43 9.25
CA GLU A 33 8.40 3.26 10.08
C GLU A 33 6.89 3.09 10.31
N LEU A 34 6.18 4.19 10.57
CA LEU A 34 4.73 4.17 10.77
C LEU A 34 4.00 3.83 9.46
N SER A 35 4.47 4.37 8.32
CA SER A 35 3.95 3.99 6.99
C SER A 35 4.16 2.49 6.71
N ARG A 36 5.35 1.96 7.04
CA ARG A 36 5.67 0.53 6.94
C ARG A 36 4.75 -0.31 7.83
N PHE A 37 4.46 0.13 9.05
CA PHE A 37 3.56 -0.56 9.96
C PHE A 37 2.15 -0.73 9.34
N TYR A 38 1.57 0.35 8.80
CA TYR A 38 0.27 0.29 8.14
C TYR A 38 0.25 -0.65 6.93
N CYS A 39 1.25 -0.55 6.05
CA CYS A 39 1.39 -1.43 4.90
C CYS A 39 1.61 -2.91 5.29
N SER A 40 2.38 -3.18 6.36
CA SER A 40 2.59 -4.53 6.87
C SER A 40 1.31 -5.16 7.44
N THR A 41 0.51 -4.34 8.13
CA THR A 41 -0.79 -4.73 8.67
C THR A 41 -1.77 -5.01 7.54
N GLN A 42 -1.82 -4.14 6.53
CA GLN A 42 -2.64 -4.32 5.32
C GLN A 42 -2.29 -5.64 4.62
N LYS A 43 -1.00 -5.92 4.41
CA LYS A 43 -0.52 -7.16 3.79
C LYS A 43 -0.90 -8.40 4.61
N THR A 44 -0.82 -8.32 5.93
CA THR A 44 -1.19 -9.41 6.85
C THR A 44 -2.69 -9.72 6.77
N ILE A 45 -3.54 -8.69 6.79
CA ILE A 45 -5.00 -8.85 6.65
C ILE A 45 -5.35 -9.44 5.28
N ALA A 46 -4.78 -8.90 4.20
CA ALA A 46 -5.03 -9.41 2.85
C ALA A 46 -4.61 -10.88 2.70
N LYS A 47 -3.50 -11.30 3.32
CA LYS A 47 -3.06 -12.70 3.31
C LYS A 47 -4.00 -13.60 4.12
N ARG A 48 -4.42 -13.17 5.32
CA ARG A 48 -5.31 -13.95 6.20
C ARG A 48 -6.70 -14.15 5.60
N LEU A 49 -7.24 -13.12 4.96
CA LEU A 49 -8.56 -13.14 4.33
C LEU A 49 -8.52 -13.60 2.86
N VAL A 50 -7.35 -13.98 2.34
CA VAL A 50 -7.14 -14.43 0.95
C VAL A 50 -7.71 -13.43 -0.07
N LEU A 51 -7.53 -12.13 0.20
CA LEU A 51 -8.07 -11.05 -0.64
C LEU A 51 -7.09 -10.68 -1.75
N ARG A 52 -7.62 -10.60 -2.97
CA ARG A 52 -6.85 -10.17 -4.15
C ARG A 52 -6.88 -8.65 -4.25
N GLN A 53 -5.74 -8.02 -3.98
CA GLN A 53 -5.56 -6.59 -4.21
C GLN A 53 -5.27 -6.29 -5.68
N ASP A 54 -5.69 -5.10 -6.12
CA ASP A 54 -5.39 -4.62 -7.46
C ASP A 54 -3.86 -4.47 -7.66
N PRO A 55 -3.31 -4.89 -8.82
CA PRO A 55 -1.88 -4.77 -9.11
C PRO A 55 -1.32 -3.36 -8.99
N SER A 56 -2.10 -2.30 -9.28
CA SER A 56 -1.62 -0.91 -9.16
C SER A 56 -1.28 -0.59 -7.71
N VAL A 57 -2.16 -0.88 -6.76
CA VAL A 57 -1.94 -0.68 -5.32
C VAL A 57 -0.78 -1.57 -4.85
N LYS A 58 -0.80 -2.86 -5.20
CA LYS A 58 0.23 -3.82 -4.74
C LYS A 58 1.64 -3.47 -5.21
N ARG A 59 1.80 -2.86 -6.39
CA ARG A 59 3.10 -2.42 -6.94
C ARG A 59 3.67 -1.20 -6.20
N THR A 60 2.83 -0.43 -5.51
CA THR A 60 3.28 0.70 -4.67
C THR A 60 3.79 0.28 -3.30
N VAL A 61 3.77 -1.01 -2.95
CA VAL A 61 4.26 -1.50 -1.65
C VAL A 61 5.39 -2.50 -1.85
N CYS A 62 6.50 -2.31 -1.16
CA CYS A 62 7.64 -3.23 -1.25
C CYS A 62 7.28 -4.62 -0.69
N LYS A 63 7.55 -5.68 -1.47
CA LYS A 63 7.23 -7.06 -1.06
C LYS A 63 8.04 -7.56 0.13
N ARG A 64 9.29 -7.10 0.27
CA ARG A 64 10.21 -7.57 1.32
C ARG A 64 9.96 -6.85 2.64
N CYS A 65 10.00 -5.52 2.61
CA CYS A 65 9.99 -4.72 3.81
C CYS A 65 8.69 -3.95 4.04
N CYS A 66 7.68 -4.08 3.17
CA CYS A 66 6.37 -3.43 3.31
C CYS A 66 6.42 -1.90 3.36
N THR A 67 7.48 -1.26 2.89
CA THR A 67 7.54 0.21 2.76
C THR A 67 6.69 0.66 1.57
N LEU A 68 5.95 1.75 1.74
CA LEU A 68 5.24 2.42 0.66
C LEU A 68 6.25 3.08 -0.28
N LEU A 69 6.14 2.83 -1.58
CA LEU A 69 7.05 3.30 -2.63
C LEU A 69 6.47 4.58 -3.24
N VAL A 70 6.93 5.71 -2.71
CA VAL A 70 6.61 7.05 -3.23
C VAL A 70 7.85 7.55 -3.98
N PRO A 71 7.75 7.77 -5.31
CA PRO A 71 8.87 8.27 -6.10
C PRO A 71 9.41 9.58 -5.51
N GLY A 72 10.73 9.66 -5.32
CA GLY A 72 11.39 10.85 -4.77
C GLY A 72 11.34 10.99 -3.25
N VAL A 73 10.60 10.14 -2.53
CA VAL A 73 10.59 10.12 -1.05
C VAL A 73 11.20 8.83 -0.52
N THR A 74 10.66 7.68 -0.93
CA THR A 74 11.07 6.36 -0.42
C THR A 74 11.53 5.40 -1.52
N ALA A 75 11.40 5.81 -2.79
CA ALA A 75 11.77 5.00 -3.94
C ALA A 75 12.42 5.84 -5.04
N THR A 76 13.50 5.32 -5.62
CA THR A 76 14.11 5.83 -6.85
C THR A 76 13.59 5.02 -8.03
N ARG A 77 13.05 5.69 -9.06
CA ARG A 77 12.62 5.02 -10.30
C ARG A 77 13.70 5.24 -11.36
N ASP A 78 14.43 4.18 -11.68
CA ASP A 78 15.36 4.18 -12.79
C ASP A 78 14.63 3.68 -14.05
N THR A 79 14.41 4.57 -15.01
CA THR A 79 13.89 4.18 -16.33
C THR A 79 15.08 3.89 -17.22
N LYS A 80 15.29 2.61 -17.55
CA LYS A 80 16.23 2.25 -18.60
C LYS A 80 15.62 2.65 -19.94
N GLU A 81 16.13 3.74 -20.52
CA GLU A 81 15.86 4.11 -21.90
C GLU A 81 16.34 2.93 -22.77
N SER A 82 15.40 2.27 -23.44
CA SER A 82 15.74 1.19 -24.38
C SER A 82 16.11 1.86 -25.70
N VAL A 83 17.41 2.05 -25.92
CA VAL A 83 17.98 2.40 -27.24
C VAL A 83 17.94 1.17 -28.15
#